data_AF-A0AAX2EIA7-F1
#
_entry.id   AF-A0AAX2EIA7-F1
#
_cell.length_a   1.000
_cell.length_b   1.000
_cell.length_c   1.000
_cell.angle_alpha   90.00
_cell.angle_beta   90.00
_cell.angle_gamma   90.00
#
_symmetry.space_group_name_H-M   'P 1'
#
loop_
_entity.id
_entity.type
_entity.pdbx_description
1 polymer ?
#
loop_
_entity_poly.entity_id
_entity_poly.type
_entity_poly.pdbx_seq_one_letter_code
_entity_poly.pdbx_strand_id
1 'polypeptide(L)' 'MGTRVSYPLEIKQKAVEMRLAGVSMKEIMHKLNIKNKTQIQTWVRWYKAGETHRFEQPVGKQYTFGKGPVYSSEMEKL' A
#
# COMPACT_ATOMS: atom_id res chain seq x y z
N MET A 1 -19.37 6.28 -11.81
CA MET A 1 -17.97 5.78 -11.78
C MET A 1 -17.40 6.06 -10.39
N GLY A 2 -16.98 5.05 -9.63
CA GLY A 2 -16.38 5.27 -8.32
C GLY A 2 -14.95 5.81 -8.47
N THR A 3 -14.63 6.94 -7.85
CA THR A 3 -13.26 7.46 -7.82
C THR A 3 -12.39 6.52 -6.97
N ARG A 4 -11.38 5.92 -7.60
CA ARG A 4 -10.42 5.05 -6.89
C ARG A 4 -9.53 5.95 -6.03
N VAL A 5 -9.60 5.76 -4.71
CA VAL A 5 -8.76 6.49 -3.76
C VAL A 5 -7.42 5.75 -3.63
N SER A 6 -6.33 6.43 -4.00
CA SER A 6 -4.98 6.00 -3.68
C SER A 6 -4.53 6.68 -2.40
N TYR A 7 -3.87 5.92 -1.51
CA TYR A 7 -3.26 6.46 -0.30
C TYR A 7 -1.74 6.58 -0.53
N PRO A 8 -1.08 7.65 -0.02
CA PRO A 8 0.38 7.76 -0.08
C PRO A 8 1.06 6.67 0.77
N LEU A 9 2.33 6.38 0.46
CA LEU A 9 3.13 5.35 1.15
C LEU A 9 3.16 5.58 2.66
N GLU A 10 3.33 6.82 3.09
CA GLU A 10 3.39 7.22 4.50
C GLU A 10 2.11 6.82 5.26
N ILE A 11 0.94 6.98 4.65
CA ILE A 11 -0.34 6.59 5.26
C ILE A 11 -0.46 5.07 5.37
N LYS A 12 0.03 4.34 4.35
CA LYS A 12 0.04 2.87 4.37
C LYS A 12 0.96 2.33 5.46
N GLN A 13 2.18 2.87 5.57
CA GLN A 13 3.15 2.49 6.59
C GLN A 13 2.63 2.80 7.99
N LYS A 14 2.12 4.03 8.21
CA LYS A 14 1.55 4.44 9.50
C LYS A 14 0.36 3.57 9.92
N ALA A 15 -0.49 3.15 8.97
CA ALA A 15 -1.59 2.23 9.26
C ALA A 15 -1.08 0.87 9.76
N VAL A 16 0.01 0.36 9.18
CA VAL A 16 0.63 -0.90 9.60
C VAL A 16 1.30 -0.75 10.96
N GLU A 17 2.08 0.31 11.17
CA GLU A 17 2.73 0.61 12.45
C GLU A 17 1.72 0.67 13.60
N MET A 18 0.63 1.42 13.44
CA MET A 18 -0.45 1.46 14.43
C MET A 18 -1.06 0.08 14.66
N ARG A 19 -1.20 -0.74 13.62
CA ARG A 19 -1.73 -2.10 13.77
C ARG A 19 -0.77 -3.01 14.54
N LEU A 20 0.54 -2.86 14.32
CA LEU A 20 1.57 -3.58 15.07
C LEU A 20 1.63 -3.11 16.53
N ALA A 21 1.38 -1.83 16.78
CA ALA A 21 1.21 -1.26 18.12
C ALA A 21 -0.09 -1.69 18.83
N GLY A 22 -0.91 -2.56 18.22
CA GLY A 22 -2.13 -3.10 18.83
C GLY A 22 -3.39 -2.23 18.66
N VAL A 23 -3.32 -1.12 17.93
CA VAL A 23 -4.47 -0.23 17.70
C VAL A 23 -5.56 -0.97 16.89
N SER A 24 -6.82 -0.68 17.22
CA SER A 24 -7.95 -1.29 16.52
C SER A 24 -8.07 -0.75 15.09
N MET A 25 -8.55 -1.58 14.15
CA MET A 25 -8.73 -1.16 12.76
C MET A 25 -9.70 0.01 12.62
N LYS A 26 -10.71 0.11 13.49
CA LYS A 26 -11.69 1.22 13.51
C LYS A 26 -11.00 2.54 13.84
N GLU A 27 -10.14 2.56 14.85
CA GLU A 27 -9.38 3.75 15.22
C GLU A 27 -8.39 4.15 14.13
N ILE A 28 -7.73 3.18 13.50
CA ILE A 28 -6.83 3.43 12.37
C ILE A 28 -7.59 4.08 11.21
N MET A 29 -8.78 3.56 10.88
CA MET A 29 -9.65 4.13 9.84
C MET A 29 -10.03 5.58 10.16
N HIS A 30 -10.42 5.86 11.40
CA HIS A 30 -10.80 7.20 11.82
C HIS A 30 -9.60 8.17 11.80
N LYS A 31 -8.45 7.76 12.37
CA LYS A 31 -7.24 8.60 12.45
C LYS A 31 -6.63 8.92 11.08
N LEU A 32 -6.63 7.96 10.16
CA LEU A 32 -6.03 8.11 8.83
C LEU A 32 -7.05 8.43 7.73
N ASN A 33 -8.32 8.65 8.11
CA ASN A 33 -9.44 8.86 7.20
C ASN A 33 -9.52 7.79 6.08
N ILE A 34 -9.27 6.52 6.45
CA ILE A 34 -9.31 5.38 5.53
C ILE A 34 -10.73 4.84 5.50
N LYS A 35 -11.31 4.76 4.30
CA LYS A 35 -12.70 4.33 4.12
C LYS A 35 -12.90 2.83 4.32
N ASN A 36 -11.89 2.01 4.00
CA ASN A 36 -12.05 0.56 3.94
C ASN A 36 -11.05 -0.19 4.84
N LYS A 37 -11.59 -0.93 5.82
CA LYS A 37 -10.80 -1.79 6.71
C LYS A 37 -9.99 -2.86 5.97
N THR A 38 -10.50 -3.35 4.85
CA THR A 38 -9.84 -4.43 4.08
C THR A 38 -8.55 -3.93 3.45
N GLN A 39 -8.43 -2.63 3.12
CA GLN A 39 -7.16 -2.07 2.64
C GLN A 39 -6.08 -2.15 3.72
N ILE A 40 -6.43 -1.82 4.98
CA ILE A 40 -5.51 -1.92 6.11
C ILE A 40 -5.08 -3.38 6.32
N GLN A 41 -6.02 -4.33 6.25
CA GLN A 41 -5.69 -5.77 6.36
C GLN A 41 -4.72 -6.23 5.28
N THR A 42 -4.93 -5.81 4.04
CA THR A 42 -4.04 -6.12 2.92
C THR A 42 -2.65 -5.52 3.15
N TRP A 43 -2.55 -4.28 3.61
CA TRP A 43 -1.26 -3.64 3.89
C TRP A 43 -0.48 -4.36 5.00
N VAL A 44 -1.17 -4.76 6.06
CA VAL A 44 -0.57 -5.53 7.15
C VAL A 44 -0.10 -6.90 6.67
N ARG A 45 -0.85 -7.55 5.77
CA ARG A 45 -0.46 -8.82 5.14
C ARG A 45 0.82 -8.65 4.31
N TRP A 46 0.88 -7.63 3.46
CA TRP A 46 2.08 -7.36 2.65
C TRP A 46 3.30 -7.05 3.51
N TYR A 47 3.12 -6.24 4.54
CA TYR A 47 4.21 -5.94 5.47
C TYR A 47 4.75 -7.20 6.16
N LYS A 48 3.87 -8.07 6.66
CA LYS A 48 4.26 -9.35 7.27
C LYS A 48 4.95 -10.30 6.29
N ALA A 49 4.61 -10.22 5.01
CA ALA A 49 5.22 -11.01 3.94
C ALA A 49 6.51 -10.38 3.37
N GLY A 50 6.92 -9.19 3.84
CA GLY A 50 8.06 -8.45 3.27
C GLY A 50 7.79 -7.86 1.88
N GLU A 51 6.53 -7.83 1.43
CA GLU A 51 6.12 -7.33 0.11
C GLU A 51 5.86 -5.82 0.10
N THR A 52 6.73 -5.03 0.75
CA THR A 52 6.56 -3.56 0.88
C THR A 52 6.59 -2.83 -0.47
N HIS A 53 7.27 -3.38 -1.48
CA HIS A 53 7.26 -2.89 -2.86
C HIS A 53 5.84 -2.74 -3.45
N ARG A 54 4.85 -3.46 -2.93
CA ARG A 54 3.45 -3.35 -3.39
C ARG A 54 2.80 -2.03 -2.98
N PHE A 55 3.36 -1.33 -2.00
CA PHE A 55 2.83 -0.02 -1.60
C PHE A 55 3.03 1.06 -2.65
N GLU A 56 4.03 0.92 -3.52
CA GLU A 56 4.34 1.87 -4.59
C GLU A 56 3.49 1.63 -5.85
N GLN A 57 2.80 0.48 -5.93
CA GLN A 57 1.99 0.17 -7.12
C GLN A 57 0.81 1.13 -7.28
N PRO A 58 0.66 1.79 -8.45
CA PRO A 58 -0.45 2.67 -8.73
C PRO A 58 -1.76 1.87 -8.88
N VAL A 59 -2.84 2.44 -8.37
CA VAL A 59 -4.15 1.79 -8.36
C VAL A 59 -4.71 1.70 -9.78
N GLY A 60 -5.06 0.50 -10.22
CA GLY A 60 -5.71 0.29 -11.52
C GLY A 60 -4.76 0.02 -12.69
N LYS A 61 -3.44 -0.07 -12.44
CA LYS A 61 -2.52 -0.73 -13.37
C LYS A 61 -2.53 -2.24 -13.10
N GLN A 62 -2.25 -3.01 -14.14
CA GLN A 62 -2.02 -4.44 -13.99
C GLN A 62 -0.77 -4.67 -13.13
N TYR A 63 -0.79 -5.71 -12.30
CA TYR A 63 0.35 -6.09 -11.46
C TYR A 63 1.56 -6.46 -12.32
N THR A 64 2.71 -5.80 -12.09
CA THR A 64 3.95 -5.99 -12.88
C THR A 64 5.19 -6.31 -12.05
N PHE A 65 5.07 -6.71 -10.78
CA PHE A 65 6.26 -7.07 -9.98
C PHE A 65 6.93 -8.34 -10.54
N GLY A 66 8.20 -8.21 -10.96
CA GLY A 66 8.95 -9.28 -11.62
C GLY A 66 8.48 -9.60 -13.06
N LYS A 67 7.59 -8.78 -13.63
CA LYS A 67 7.06 -8.94 -14.98
C LYS A 67 7.24 -7.66 -15.79
N GLY A 68 8.47 -7.43 -16.23
CA GLY A 68 8.88 -6.35 -17.12
C GLY A 68 10.37 -6.51 -17.46
N PRO A 69 10.89 -5.83 -18.49
CA PRO A 69 12.34 -5.75 -18.67
C PRO A 69 12.95 -5.21 -17.38
N VAL A 70 14.03 -5.83 -16.91
CA VAL A 70 14.71 -5.42 -15.67
C VAL A 70 15.47 -4.13 -15.99
N TYR A 71 14.78 -3.00 -15.94
CA TYR A 71 15.44 -1.70 -15.96
C TYR A 71 15.94 -1.42 -14.54
N SER A 72 17.25 -1.41 -14.41
CA SER A 72 17.93 -1.37 -13.11
C SER A 72 17.92 0.04 -12.51
N SER A 73 17.49 1.04 -13.28
CA SER A 73 17.55 2.46 -12.93
C SER A 73 16.58 3.28 -13.78
N GLU A 74 16.05 4.38 -13.21
CA GLU A 74 15.26 5.40 -13.93
C GLU A 74 15.99 6.02 -15.13
N MET A 75 17.31 5.82 -15.25
CA MET A 75 18.15 6.31 -16.36
C MET A 75 18.05 5.50 -17.67
N GLU A 76 17.58 4.24 -17.65
CA GLU A 76 17.46 3.42 -18.88
C GLU A 76 16.16 3.66 -19.66
N LYS A 77 15.27 4.53 -19.15
CA LYS A 77 13.96 4.82 -19.74
C LYS A 77 13.96 6.05 -20.66
N LEU A 78 15.14 6.63 -20.93
CA LEU A 78 15.31 7.80 -21.81
C LEU A 78 15.52 7.38 -23.27
#